data_AF-A0A7W6NAC7-F1
#
_entry.id   AF-A0A7W6NAC7-F1
#
_cell.length_a   1.000
_cell.length_b   1.000
_cell.length_c   1.000
_cell.angle_alpha   90.00
_cell.angle_beta   90.00
_cell.angle_gamma   90.00
#
_symmetry.space_group_name_H-M   'P 1'
#
loop_
_entity.id
_entity.type
_entity.pdbx_description
1 polymer ?
#
loop_
_entity_poly.entity_id
_entity_poly.type
_entity_poly.pdbx_seq_one_letter_code
_entity_poly.pdbx_strand_id
1 'polypeptide(L)'
;MQGKLAELKWREQEPAHSYASRLAAHYACSSVKEFLSDFDINNYRFAAGEDFEVEALATLTGTDQDLLRLATPKTKAGTFAFGSEKFSLYYSRRKRIAACVECIGEDINGHRDTLPEAAAYLRQP
;
A
#
# COMPACT_ATOMS: atom_id res chain seq x y z
N MET A 1 -20.59 -0.82 3.47
CA MET A 1 -20.30 0.16 2.40
C MET A 1 -18.94 -0.21 1.81
N GLN A 2 -18.92 -1.01 0.74
CA GLN A 2 -17.71 -1.24 -0.04
C GLN A 2 -17.59 -0.02 -0.97
N GLY A 3 -16.87 1.00 -0.51
CA GLY A 3 -16.74 2.27 -1.24
C GLY A 3 -15.91 2.09 -2.51
N LYS A 4 -16.33 2.76 -3.59
CA LYS A 4 -15.69 3.01 -4.91
C LYS A 4 -14.16 2.81 -5.02
N LEU A 5 -13.41 3.05 -3.95
CA LEU A 5 -11.97 2.78 -3.85
C LEU A 5 -11.61 1.30 -3.99
N ALA A 6 -12.55 0.38 -3.79
CA ALA A 6 -12.38 -1.07 -3.84
C ALA A 6 -12.23 -1.66 -5.28
N GLU A 7 -12.56 -0.90 -6.34
CA GLU A 7 -12.84 -1.52 -7.66
C GLU A 7 -11.85 -1.14 -8.79
N LEU A 8 -10.69 -0.57 -8.48
CA LEU A 8 -9.75 -0.12 -9.52
C LEU A 8 -8.85 -1.25 -10.07
N LYS A 9 -8.83 -1.42 -11.39
CA LYS A 9 -8.17 -2.51 -12.14
C LYS A 9 -6.65 -2.66 -11.90
N TRP A 10 -5.98 -1.59 -11.49
CA TRP A 10 -4.54 -1.56 -11.19
C TRP A 10 -4.17 -2.16 -9.81
N ARG A 11 -5.17 -2.55 -9.02
CA ARG A 11 -5.02 -3.14 -7.67
C ARG A 11 -4.25 -4.45 -7.64
N GLU A 12 -4.20 -5.20 -8.75
CA GLU A 12 -3.52 -6.49 -8.82
C GLU A 12 -2.00 -6.39 -8.53
N GLN A 13 -1.42 -5.19 -8.62
CA GLN A 13 0.01 -4.94 -8.39
C GLN A 13 0.27 -3.88 -7.32
N GLU A 14 -0.75 -3.43 -6.57
CA GLU A 14 -0.57 -2.45 -5.50
C GLU A 14 0.01 -3.14 -4.25
N PRO A 15 1.17 -2.68 -3.71
CA PRO A 15 1.70 -3.22 -2.46
C PRO A 15 0.82 -2.87 -1.26
N ALA A 16 0.78 -3.76 -0.25
CA ALA A 16 -0.06 -3.59 0.93
C ALA A 16 0.10 -2.23 1.63
N HIS A 17 1.33 -1.70 1.71
CA HIS A 17 1.57 -0.43 2.37
C HIS A 17 1.06 0.79 1.58
N SER A 18 1.07 0.72 0.24
CA SER A 18 0.40 1.73 -0.60
C SER A 18 -1.11 1.66 -0.38
N TYR A 19 -1.65 0.44 -0.39
CA TYR A 19 -3.07 0.22 -0.21
C TYR A 19 -3.56 0.72 1.16
N ALA A 20 -2.84 0.41 2.24
CA ALA A 20 -3.14 0.89 3.58
C ALA A 20 -3.04 2.42 3.70
N SER A 21 -2.09 3.07 3.01
CA SER A 21 -1.99 4.55 2.96
C SER A 21 -3.24 5.18 2.39
N ARG A 22 -3.75 4.61 1.30
CA ARG A 22 -4.96 5.08 0.65
C ARG A 22 -6.21 4.87 1.51
N LEU A 23 -6.31 3.74 2.20
CA LEU A 23 -7.40 3.49 3.15
C LEU A 23 -7.33 4.45 4.35
N ALA A 24 -6.15 4.63 4.94
CA ALA A 24 -5.94 5.57 6.04
C ALA A 24 -6.38 6.99 5.63
N ALA A 25 -5.98 7.45 4.44
CA ALA A 25 -6.41 8.74 3.91
C ALA A 25 -7.94 8.80 3.69
N HIS A 26 -8.54 7.74 3.15
CA HIS A 26 -9.99 7.68 2.93
C HIS A 26 -10.79 7.76 4.24
N TYR A 27 -10.31 7.11 5.30
CA TYR A 27 -10.94 7.14 6.62
C TYR A 27 -10.47 8.31 7.50
N ALA A 28 -9.76 9.28 6.91
CA ALA A 28 -9.24 10.46 7.60
C ALA A 28 -8.34 10.16 8.82
N CYS A 29 -7.64 9.02 8.80
CA CYS A 29 -6.61 8.70 9.78
C CYS A 29 -5.39 9.60 9.55
N SER A 30 -4.72 10.00 10.62
CA SER A 30 -3.49 10.81 10.57
C SER A 30 -2.29 10.03 10.03
N SER A 31 -2.34 8.70 10.08
CA SER A 31 -1.26 7.84 9.57
C SER A 31 -1.75 6.42 9.27
N VAL A 32 -0.97 5.68 8.47
CA VAL A 32 -1.13 4.23 8.29
C VAL A 32 -1.04 3.50 9.63
N LYS A 33 -0.13 3.91 10.50
CA LYS A 33 0.06 3.26 11.81
C LYS A 33 -1.21 3.33 12.65
N GLU A 34 -1.86 4.49 12.69
CA GLU A 34 -3.14 4.69 13.38
C GLU A 34 -4.22 3.80 12.77
N PHE A 35 -4.39 3.86 11.45
CA PHE A 35 -5.35 3.02 10.73
C PHE A 35 -5.16 1.54 11.04
N LEU A 36 -3.93 1.02 10.97
CA LEU A 36 -3.65 -0.39 11.24
C LEU A 36 -3.89 -0.77 12.71
N SER A 37 -3.61 0.14 13.65
CA SER A 37 -3.81 -0.12 15.08
C SER A 37 -5.28 -0.26 15.48
N ASP A 38 -6.19 0.41 14.77
CA ASP A 38 -7.63 0.28 15.00
C ASP A 38 -8.14 -1.15 14.70
N PHE A 39 -7.39 -1.93 13.92
CA PHE A 39 -7.71 -3.30 13.53
C PHE A 39 -6.75 -4.34 14.09
N ASP A 40 -5.93 -3.98 15.08
CA ASP A 40 -4.93 -4.85 15.70
C ASP A 40 -3.91 -5.44 14.72
N ILE A 41 -3.63 -4.72 13.62
CA ILE A 41 -2.60 -5.10 12.63
C ILE A 41 -1.26 -4.51 13.08
N ASN A 42 -0.24 -5.37 13.23
CA ASN A 42 1.06 -4.94 13.71
C ASN A 42 1.82 -4.18 12.62
N ASN A 43 1.91 -2.86 12.76
CA ASN A 43 2.57 -1.99 11.79
C ASN A 43 4.03 -2.39 11.45
N TYR A 44 4.81 -2.92 12.41
CA TYR A 44 6.20 -3.32 12.14
C TYR A 44 6.29 -4.57 11.27
N ARG A 45 5.47 -5.58 11.57
CA ARG A 45 5.38 -6.82 10.78
C ARG A 45 4.74 -6.56 9.41
N PHE A 46 3.73 -5.70 9.38
CA PHE A 46 3.09 -5.26 8.15
C PHE A 46 4.08 -4.54 7.23
N ALA A 47 4.87 -3.59 7.75
CA ALA A 47 5.91 -2.91 6.98
C ALA A 47 7.02 -3.86 6.49
N ALA A 48 7.24 -4.99 7.17
CA ALA A 48 8.16 -6.03 6.73
C ALA A 48 7.56 -6.96 5.66
N GLY A 49 6.25 -6.85 5.37
CA GLY A 49 5.54 -7.71 4.42
C GLY A 49 5.24 -9.11 4.97
N GLU A 50 5.12 -9.25 6.30
CA GLU A 50 4.76 -10.53 6.92
C GLU A 50 3.34 -10.95 6.50
N ASP A 51 3.22 -12.20 6.03
CA ASP A 51 2.00 -12.69 5.38
C ASP A 51 0.76 -12.56 6.27
N PHE A 52 0.90 -12.86 7.56
CA PHE A 52 -0.20 -12.78 8.53
C PHE A 52 -0.85 -11.39 8.60
N GLU A 53 -0.04 -10.32 8.60
CA GLU A 53 -0.56 -8.94 8.69
C GLU A 53 -1.17 -8.47 7.34
N VAL A 54 -0.60 -8.93 6.23
CA VAL A 54 -1.13 -8.65 4.89
C VAL A 54 -2.46 -9.36 4.69
N GLU A 55 -2.59 -10.61 5.14
CA GLU A 55 -3.82 -11.39 5.12
C GLU A 55 -4.90 -10.76 6.01
N ALA A 56 -4.53 -10.21 7.17
CA ALA A 56 -5.46 -9.47 8.03
C ALA A 56 -6.06 -8.24 7.32
N LEU A 57 -5.24 -7.45 6.63
CA LEU A 57 -5.72 -6.30 5.85
C LEU A 57 -6.60 -6.74 4.67
N ALA A 58 -6.21 -7.80 3.97
CA ALA A 58 -6.98 -8.35 2.86
C ALA A 58 -8.37 -8.81 3.33
N THR A 59 -8.42 -9.54 4.44
CA THR A 59 -9.65 -10.01 5.08
C THR A 59 -10.55 -8.85 5.51
N LEU A 60 -9.98 -7.84 6.18
CA LEU A 60 -10.71 -6.65 6.62
C LEU A 60 -11.39 -5.91 5.46
N THR A 61 -10.72 -5.85 4.31
CA THR A 61 -11.12 -5.03 3.17
C THR A 61 -11.86 -5.81 2.08
N GLY A 62 -11.92 -7.14 2.18
CA GLY A 62 -12.44 -8.02 1.15
C GLY A 62 -11.59 -8.06 -0.13
N THR A 63 -10.30 -7.75 -0.03
CA THR A 63 -9.35 -7.81 -1.15
C THR A 63 -8.77 -9.20 -1.29
N ASP A 64 -8.39 -9.61 -2.51
CA ASP A 64 -7.70 -10.87 -2.77
C ASP A 64 -6.34 -10.89 -2.03
N GLN A 65 -6.20 -11.83 -1.10
CA GLN A 65 -5.02 -11.98 -0.27
C GLN A 65 -3.77 -12.38 -1.08
N ASP A 66 -3.92 -13.20 -2.11
CA ASP A 66 -2.80 -13.77 -2.86
C ASP A 66 -2.21 -12.71 -3.78
N LEU A 67 -3.08 -11.91 -4.41
CA LEU A 67 -2.66 -10.74 -5.18
C LEU A 67 -1.93 -9.72 -4.29
N LEU A 68 -2.50 -9.40 -3.12
CA LEU A 68 -1.90 -8.43 -2.21
C LEU A 68 -0.55 -8.90 -1.68
N ARG A 69 -0.41 -10.19 -1.36
CA ARG A 69 0.87 -10.80 -0.94
C ARG A 69 1.90 -10.79 -2.06
N LEU A 70 1.51 -11.13 -3.29
CA LEU A 70 2.40 -11.15 -4.45
C LEU A 70 2.96 -9.74 -4.75
N ALA A 71 2.12 -8.73 -4.64
CA ALA A 71 2.48 -7.33 -4.85
C ALA A 71 3.21 -6.69 -3.65
N THR A 72 3.36 -7.38 -2.52
CA THR A 72 3.97 -6.79 -1.32
C THR A 72 5.43 -7.22 -1.17
N PRO A 73 6.38 -6.26 -1.14
CA PRO A 73 7.78 -6.58 -0.85
C PRO A 73 7.95 -7.21 0.54
N LYS A 74 8.75 -8.27 0.62
CA LYS A 74 9.07 -8.95 1.88
C LYS A 74 10.49 -8.66 2.29
N THR A 75 10.69 -8.19 3.52
CA THR A 75 12.03 -7.89 4.05
C THR A 75 12.52 -9.05 4.90
N LYS A 76 13.65 -9.66 4.54
CA LYS A 76 14.29 -10.73 5.30
C LYS A 76 15.80 -10.52 5.37
N ALA A 77 16.31 -10.36 6.59
CA ALA A 77 17.74 -10.43 6.94
C ALA A 77 18.69 -9.75 5.91
N GLY A 78 18.57 -8.44 5.70
CA GLY A 78 19.49 -7.71 4.81
C GLY A 78 19.08 -7.73 3.32
N THR A 79 17.99 -8.40 2.96
CA THR A 79 17.43 -8.44 1.61
C THR A 79 15.96 -8.08 1.62
N PHE A 80 15.46 -7.55 0.51
CA PHE A 80 14.03 -7.50 0.25
C PHE A 80 13.71 -8.27 -1.03
N ALA A 81 12.59 -8.98 -1.04
CA ALA A 81 12.09 -9.72 -2.20
C ALA A 81 10.82 -9.05 -2.71
N PHE A 82 10.67 -8.99 -4.04
CA PHE A 82 9.47 -8.49 -4.71
C PHE A 82 9.16 -9.40 -5.91
N GLY A 83 7.98 -10.02 -5.92
CA GLY A 83 7.70 -11.11 -6.86
C GLY A 83 8.74 -12.23 -6.78
N SER A 84 9.36 -12.58 -7.91
CA SER A 84 10.45 -13.55 -8.00
C SER A 84 11.86 -12.96 -7.82
N GLU A 85 11.98 -11.64 -7.67
CA GLU A 85 13.26 -10.96 -7.60
C GLU A 85 13.72 -10.72 -6.16
N LYS A 86 15.04 -10.76 -5.94
CA LYS A 86 15.67 -10.48 -4.65
C LYS A 86 16.66 -9.34 -4.80
N PHE A 87 16.53 -8.36 -3.93
CA PHE A 87 17.35 -7.16 -3.90
C PHE A 87 18.12 -7.10 -2.58
N SER A 88 19.39 -6.70 -2.66
CA SER A 88 20.18 -6.43 -1.46
C SER A 88 19.84 -5.06 -0.89
N LEU A 89 19.57 -4.98 0.42
CA LEU A 89 19.40 -3.70 1.11
C LEU A 89 20.69 -2.84 1.07
N TYR A 90 21.83 -3.45 0.74
CA TYR A 90 23.09 -2.72 0.55
C TYR A 90 23.00 -1.64 -0.54
N TYR A 91 22.23 -1.90 -1.61
CA TYR A 91 22.01 -0.96 -2.71
C TYR A 91 20.77 -0.07 -2.47
N SER A 92 19.91 -0.44 -1.53
CA SER A 92 18.73 0.33 -1.13
C SER A 92 18.95 1.07 0.20
N ARG A 93 20.01 1.89 0.26
CA ARG A 93 20.30 2.72 1.46
C ARG A 93 19.40 3.95 1.60
N ARG A 94 18.50 4.18 0.64
CA ARG A 94 17.65 5.37 0.63
C ARG A 94 16.60 5.25 1.74
N LYS A 95 16.68 6.12 2.74
CA LYS A 95 15.66 6.27 3.80
C LYS A 95 14.41 7.02 3.32
N ARG A 96 14.45 7.60 2.12
CA ARG A 96 13.36 8.38 1.51
C ARG A 96 13.05 7.80 0.14
N ILE A 97 11.77 7.59 -0.12
CA ILE A 97 11.26 7.20 -1.42
C ILE A 97 11.16 8.48 -2.27
N ALA A 98 11.65 8.42 -3.51
CA ALA A 98 11.42 9.48 -4.48
C ALA A 98 10.09 9.23 -5.19
N ALA A 99 9.29 10.27 -5.37
CA ALA A 99 8.04 10.22 -6.12
C ALA A 99 8.11 11.18 -7.31
N CYS A 100 7.42 10.83 -8.39
CA CYS A 100 7.28 11.72 -9.54
C CYS A 100 6.14 12.71 -9.26
N VAL A 101 6.46 14.01 -9.24
CA VAL A 101 5.47 15.07 -8.97
C VAL A 101 4.42 15.15 -10.07
N GLU A 102 4.80 14.88 -11.32
CA GLU A 102 3.89 14.86 -12.46
C GLU A 102 2.86 13.72 -12.31
N CYS A 103 3.31 12.50 -12.00
CA CYS A 103 2.40 11.37 -11.76
C CYS A 103 1.45 11.62 -10.59
N ILE A 104 1.94 12.20 -9.48
CA ILE A 104 1.06 12.57 -8.37
C ILE A 104 0.02 13.61 -8.81
N GLY A 105 0.43 14.58 -9.62
CA GLY A 105 -0.47 15.59 -10.16
C GLY A 105 -1.54 15.01 -11.08
N GLU A 106 -1.17 14.08 -11.96
CA GLU A 106 -2.10 13.32 -12.81
C GLU A 106 -3.12 12.55 -11.97
N ASP A 107 -2.65 11.85 -10.95
CA ASP A 107 -3.49 11.04 -10.05
C ASP A 107 -4.51 11.92 -9.30
N ILE A 108 -4.08 13.05 -8.73
CA ILE A 108 -4.97 14.00 -8.06
C ILE A 108 -6.01 14.58 -9.04
N ASN A 109 -5.57 14.98 -10.24
CA ASN A 109 -6.45 15.59 -11.25
C ASN A 109 -7.46 14.59 -11.84
N GLY A 110 -7.06 13.33 -11.91
CA GLY A 110 -7.84 12.20 -12.42
C GLY A 110 -8.98 11.75 -11.51
N HIS A 111 -8.85 11.99 -10.20
CA HIS A 111 -9.73 11.45 -9.18
C HIS A 111 -10.41 12.54 -8.34
N ARG A 112 -11.06 13.50 -9.01
CA ARG A 112 -11.71 14.68 -8.39
C ARG A 112 -12.81 14.37 -7.37
N ASP A 113 -13.41 13.18 -7.44
CA ASP A 113 -14.42 12.72 -6.49
C ASP A 113 -13.80 12.15 -5.18
N THR A 114 -12.47 12.13 -5.07
CA THR A 114 -11.72 11.57 -3.94
C THR A 114 -10.93 12.68 -3.25
N LEU A 115 -10.69 12.53 -1.93
CA LEU A 115 -9.78 13.42 -1.20
C LEU A 115 -8.40 13.45 -1.88
N PRO A 116 -7.77 14.62 -2.08
CA PRO A 116 -6.48 14.74 -2.77
C PRO A 116 -5.39 13.84 -2.18
N GLU A 117 -5.39 13.67 -0.86
CA GLU A 117 -4.44 12.85 -0.13
C GLU A 117 -4.59 11.36 -0.46
N ALA A 118 -5.82 10.89 -0.69
CA ALA A 118 -6.08 9.54 -1.15
C ALA A 118 -5.90 9.42 -2.68
N ALA A 119 -6.22 10.48 -3.42
CA ALA A 119 -6.08 10.55 -4.87
C ALA A 119 -4.62 10.45 -5.31
N ALA A 120 -3.67 10.98 -4.56
CA ALA A 120 -2.23 10.86 -4.83
C ALA A 120 -1.70 9.40 -4.86
N TYR A 121 -2.51 8.43 -4.43
CA TYR A 121 -2.22 7.00 -4.48
C TYR A 121 -3.09 6.25 -5.51
N LEU A 122 -3.91 6.96 -6.27
CA LEU A 122 -4.78 6.42 -7.31
C LEU A 122 -4.13 6.66 -8.68
N ARG A 123 -3.33 5.70 -9.15
CA ARG A 123 -2.68 5.82 -10.45
C ARG A 123 -3.70 5.98 -11.58
N GLN A 124 -3.51 7.00 -12.42
CA GLN A 124 -4.20 7.09 -13.70
C GLN A 124 -3.78 5.94 -14.64
N PRO A 125 -4.70 5.42 -15.46
CA PRO A 125 -4.41 4.42 -16.50
C PRO A 125 -3.51 4.94 -17.61
#